data_AF-A0AAD6XMN8-F1
#
_entry.id   AF-A0AAD6XMN8-F1
#
_cell.length_a   1.000
_cell.length_b   1.000
_cell.length_c   1.000
_cell.angle_alpha   90.00
_cell.angle_beta   90.00
_cell.angle_gamma   90.00
#
_symmetry.space_group_name_H-M   'P 1'
#
loop_
_entity.id
_entity.type
_entity.pdbx_description
1 polymer ?
#
loop_
_entity_poly.entity_id
_entity_poly.type
_entity_poly.pdbx_seq_one_letter_code
_entity_poly.pdbx_strand_id
1 'polypeptide(L)'
;MDVAEPRPNPYCHGMQEHPSAYAERAKLSSTNASTDSTNLLPLSLHLSQGLAYTTGSAVGSTPPSTDACLAAFVSPNNVGLTAGARAWSKHAHRSQSQHVPPEEARKNAELSAGWWGTPSGPVAVINERALVIFWKVMNAATWRNLHWLPHQILVYEARVAEGYGMRWSQDRSGVQANDDAPEWIFRGFVEPMMEGGHDVGWRH
;
A
#
# COMPACT_ATOMS: atom_id res chain seq x y z
N MET A 1 -11.31 28.15 3.97
CA MET A 1 -10.13 27.42 4.48
C MET A 1 -10.67 26.14 5.07
N ASP A 2 -10.52 25.02 4.37
CA ASP A 2 -10.92 23.72 4.91
C ASP A 2 -9.97 23.37 6.05
N VAL A 3 -10.52 23.26 7.26
CA VAL A 3 -9.81 22.68 8.40
C VAL A 3 -9.72 21.20 8.08
N ALA A 4 -8.57 20.74 7.61
CA ALA A 4 -8.35 19.33 7.33
C ALA A 4 -8.68 18.52 8.60
N GLU A 5 -9.69 17.64 8.53
CA GLU A 5 -10.03 16.78 9.64
C GLU A 5 -8.79 15.96 10.08
N PRO A 6 -8.64 15.68 11.38
CA PRO A 6 -7.54 14.86 11.86
C PRO A 6 -7.59 13.50 11.15
N ARG A 7 -6.49 13.14 10.47
CA ARG A 7 -6.42 11.83 9.82
C ARG A 7 -6.59 10.74 10.89
N PRO A 8 -7.45 9.74 10.68
CA PRO A 8 -7.60 8.64 11.62
C PRO A 8 -6.27 7.91 11.81
N ASN A 9 -6.06 7.35 13.00
CA ASN A 9 -4.88 6.57 13.30
C ASN A 9 -4.79 5.36 12.33
N PRO A 10 -3.59 5.03 11.82
CA PRO A 10 -3.44 3.87 10.95
C PRO A 10 -3.88 2.57 11.63
N TYR A 11 -4.61 1.75 10.90
CA TYR A 11 -5.01 0.43 11.39
C TYR A 11 -5.13 -0.59 10.24
N CYS A 12 -4.74 -1.83 10.53
CA CYS A 12 -4.87 -2.98 9.64
C CYS A 12 -4.86 -4.24 10.49
N HIS A 13 -5.76 -5.20 10.20
CA HIS A 13 -5.82 -6.46 10.92
C HIS A 13 -4.47 -7.19 10.82
N GLY A 14 -3.95 -7.63 11.97
CA GLY A 14 -2.69 -8.36 12.06
C GLY A 14 -1.45 -7.47 11.96
N MET A 15 -1.62 -6.14 11.96
CA MET A 15 -0.52 -5.17 11.97
C MET A 15 -0.62 -4.28 13.22
N GLN A 16 0.54 -3.92 13.76
CA GLN A 16 0.66 -3.06 14.93
C GLN A 16 1.69 -1.98 14.67
N GLU A 17 1.36 -0.76 15.09
CA GLU A 17 2.35 0.32 15.16
C GLU A 17 3.33 0.07 16.33
N HIS A 18 4.44 0.80 16.34
CA HIS A 18 5.36 0.89 17.45
C HIS A 18 4.60 1.38 18.71
N PRO A 19 4.90 0.85 19.92
CA PRO A 19 4.13 1.17 21.14
C PRO A 19 4.04 2.68 21.47
N SER A 20 5.04 3.46 21.06
CA SER A 20 5.03 4.91 21.27
C SER A 20 4.20 5.71 20.25
N ALA A 21 3.75 5.10 19.14
CA ALA A 21 3.13 5.83 18.02
C ALA A 21 1.93 6.68 18.45
N TYR A 22 1.06 6.13 19.30
CA TYR A 22 -0.09 6.85 19.83
C TYR A 22 0.32 8.08 20.66
N ALA A 23 1.28 7.91 21.56
CA ALA A 23 1.79 9.01 22.39
C ALA A 23 2.47 10.10 21.54
N GLU A 24 3.20 9.72 20.49
CA GLU A 24 3.84 10.68 19.58
C GLU A 24 2.81 11.45 18.73
N ARG A 25 1.74 10.79 18.24
CA ARG A 25 0.64 11.49 17.56
C ARG A 25 -0.08 12.46 18.48
N ALA A 26 -0.32 12.08 19.75
CA ALA A 26 -0.97 12.95 20.72
C ALA A 26 -0.21 14.26 20.96
N LYS A 27 1.14 14.21 20.97
CA LYS A 27 1.99 15.42 21.08
C LYS A 27 1.82 16.37 19.88
N LEU A 28 1.60 15.84 18.68
CA LEU A 28 1.37 16.65 17.48
C LEU A 28 0.04 17.41 17.57
N SER A 29 -1.02 16.74 18.00
CA SER A 29 -2.34 17.37 18.15
C SER A 29 -2.38 18.46 19.22
N SER A 30 -1.52 18.38 20.25
CA SER A 30 -1.43 19.40 21.30
C SER A 30 -0.59 20.63 20.94
N THR A 31 0.20 20.56 19.85
CA THR A 31 1.06 21.67 19.43
C THR A 31 0.30 22.53 18.43
N ASN A 32 -0.15 23.73 18.83
CA ASN A 32 -0.92 24.64 17.96
C ASN A 32 -0.24 24.82 16.60
N ALA A 33 -0.99 24.47 15.54
CA ALA A 33 -0.57 24.44 14.16
C ALA A 33 -0.14 25.82 13.63
N SER A 34 1.16 26.10 13.67
CA SER A 34 1.80 27.16 12.87
C SER A 34 3.26 26.83 12.54
N THR A 35 3.70 25.59 12.76
CA THR A 35 5.07 25.18 12.46
C THR A 35 5.19 24.86 10.97
N ASP A 36 5.92 25.72 10.27
CA ASP A 36 6.44 25.50 8.92
C ASP A 36 6.97 24.06 8.80
N SER A 37 6.52 23.31 7.79
CA SER A 37 6.80 21.86 7.67
C SER A 37 8.30 21.53 7.59
N THR A 38 9.12 22.55 7.32
CA THR A 38 10.57 22.53 7.18
C THR A 38 11.30 22.28 8.51
N ASN A 39 10.66 22.44 9.67
CA ASN A 39 11.30 22.28 11.00
C ASN A 39 10.67 21.17 11.86
N LEU A 40 9.79 20.33 11.31
CA LEU A 40 9.29 19.17 12.05
C LEU A 40 10.42 18.15 12.23
N LEU A 41 10.53 17.61 13.44
CA LEU A 41 11.39 16.45 13.68
C LEU A 41 11.00 15.32 12.72
N PRO A 42 11.96 14.50 12.23
CA PRO A 42 11.69 13.46 11.24
C PRO A 42 10.49 12.55 11.57
N LEU A 43 10.32 12.19 12.85
CA LEU A 43 9.19 11.37 13.31
C LEU A 43 7.86 12.13 13.29
N SER A 44 7.87 13.40 13.69
CA SER A 44 6.70 14.27 13.62
C SER A 44 6.21 14.43 12.18
N LEU A 45 7.13 14.61 11.23
CA LEU A 45 6.81 14.66 9.81
C LEU A 45 6.18 13.34 9.33
N HIS A 46 6.81 12.20 9.63
CA HIS A 46 6.30 10.87 9.28
C HIS A 46 4.87 10.64 9.77
N LEU A 47 4.60 10.96 11.03
CA LEU A 47 3.28 10.81 11.64
C LEU A 47 2.25 11.77 11.05
N SER A 48 2.64 13.03 10.78
CA SER A 48 1.77 14.05 10.17
C SER A 48 1.30 13.68 8.75
N GLN A 49 2.11 12.90 8.02
CA GLN A 49 1.74 12.35 6.71
C GLN A 49 0.70 11.22 6.80
N GLY A 50 0.33 10.80 8.02
CA GLY A 50 -0.60 9.70 8.26
C GLY A 50 0.01 8.32 8.03
N LEU A 51 1.34 8.22 8.05
CA LEU A 51 2.04 6.95 7.91
C LEU A 51 2.04 6.20 9.24
N ALA A 52 1.84 4.89 9.19
CA ALA A 52 2.05 3.98 10.29
C ALA A 52 3.51 4.06 10.75
N TYR A 53 3.73 4.15 12.05
CA TYR A 53 5.07 4.08 12.63
C TYR A 53 5.34 2.66 13.11
N THR A 54 6.31 1.98 12.53
CA THR A 54 6.71 0.60 12.85
C THR A 54 8.22 0.52 13.05
N THR A 55 8.70 -0.60 13.61
CA THR A 55 10.13 -0.93 13.55
C THR A 55 10.57 -0.97 12.09
N GLY A 56 11.61 -0.19 11.75
CA GLY A 56 12.11 -0.06 10.36
C GLY A 56 11.42 1.00 9.50
N SER A 57 10.50 1.80 10.06
CA SER A 57 9.93 2.94 9.33
C SER A 57 11.03 3.88 8.83
N ALA A 58 10.86 4.35 7.60
CA ALA A 58 11.77 5.28 6.94
C ALA A 58 11.51 6.72 7.38
N VAL A 59 11.66 6.95 8.69
CA VAL A 59 11.42 8.24 9.32
C VAL A 59 12.28 9.33 8.66
N GLY A 60 11.65 10.45 8.29
CA GLY A 60 12.29 11.53 7.53
C GLY A 60 12.27 11.38 6.01
N SER A 61 11.74 10.28 5.47
CA SER A 61 11.48 10.14 4.03
C SER A 61 10.06 10.54 3.67
N THR A 62 9.87 10.96 2.42
CA THR A 62 8.54 11.34 1.89
C THR A 62 7.92 10.15 1.13
N PRO A 63 6.67 9.77 1.40
CA PRO A 63 5.96 8.74 0.65
C PRO A 63 5.61 9.23 -0.77
N PRO A 64 5.32 8.33 -1.72
CA PRO A 64 4.80 8.74 -3.03
C PRO A 64 3.46 9.46 -2.89
N SER A 65 3.20 10.40 -3.80
CA SER A 65 1.83 10.89 -4.02
C SER A 65 0.95 9.79 -4.63
N THR A 66 -0.37 9.94 -4.53
CA THR A 66 -1.32 9.06 -5.22
C THR A 66 -1.06 9.02 -6.73
N ASP A 67 -0.71 10.16 -7.33
CA ASP A 67 -0.40 10.25 -8.76
C ASP A 67 0.88 9.50 -9.12
N ALA A 68 1.93 9.58 -8.29
CA ALA A 68 3.15 8.79 -8.49
C ALA A 68 2.86 7.28 -8.38
N CYS A 69 2.04 6.87 -7.40
CA CYS A 69 1.58 5.49 -7.28
C CYS A 69 0.79 5.04 -8.53
N LEU A 70 -0.10 5.90 -9.03
CA LEU A 70 -0.92 5.62 -10.20
C LEU A 70 -0.07 5.50 -11.45
N ALA A 71 0.86 6.44 -11.69
CA ALA A 71 1.78 6.43 -12.83
C ALA A 71 2.58 5.12 -12.87
N ALA A 72 3.14 4.70 -11.74
CA ALA A 72 3.84 3.42 -11.61
C ALA A 72 2.94 2.21 -11.87
N PHE A 73 1.67 2.27 -11.40
CA PHE A 73 0.70 1.19 -11.56
C PHE A 73 0.24 1.02 -13.02
N VAL A 74 0.03 2.13 -13.74
CA VAL A 74 -0.43 2.14 -15.13
C VAL A 74 0.69 2.05 -16.17
N SER A 75 1.95 1.97 -15.73
CA SER A 75 3.10 1.83 -16.63
C SER A 75 2.95 0.58 -17.51
N PRO A 76 2.94 0.73 -18.85
CA PRO A 76 2.69 -0.38 -19.77
C PRO A 76 3.91 -1.29 -19.90
N ASN A 77 3.66 -2.55 -20.24
CA ASN A 77 4.70 -3.49 -20.66
C ASN A 77 4.62 -3.77 -22.16
N ASN A 78 5.56 -4.60 -22.65
CA ASN A 78 5.68 -4.96 -24.06
C ASN A 78 4.46 -5.70 -24.65
N VAL A 79 3.56 -6.25 -23.81
CA VAL A 79 2.34 -6.93 -24.24
C VAL A 79 1.07 -6.09 -24.03
N GLY A 80 1.23 -4.80 -23.71
CA GLY A 80 0.13 -3.85 -23.52
C GLY A 80 -0.60 -3.93 -22.18
N LEU A 81 -0.21 -4.86 -21.28
CA LEU A 81 -0.73 -4.88 -19.91
C LEU A 81 0.02 -3.84 -19.07
N THR A 82 -0.70 -3.16 -18.18
CA THR A 82 -0.08 -2.30 -17.17
C THR A 82 0.63 -3.14 -16.09
N ALA A 83 1.54 -2.52 -15.34
CA ALA A 83 2.22 -3.17 -14.20
C ALA A 83 1.21 -3.73 -13.19
N GLY A 84 0.17 -2.93 -12.88
CA GLY A 84 -0.97 -3.31 -12.04
C GLY A 84 -1.74 -4.51 -12.58
N ALA A 85 -2.16 -4.46 -13.85
CA ALA A 85 -2.89 -5.54 -14.49
C ALA A 85 -2.09 -6.86 -14.52
N ARG A 86 -0.80 -6.77 -14.85
CA ARG A 86 0.09 -7.94 -14.87
C ARG A 86 0.25 -8.56 -13.48
N ALA A 87 0.40 -7.74 -12.44
CA ALA A 87 0.47 -8.26 -11.08
C ALA A 87 -0.87 -8.89 -10.69
N TRP A 88 -2.00 -8.30 -11.08
CA TRP A 88 -3.32 -8.82 -10.76
C TRP A 88 -3.55 -10.18 -11.40
N SER A 89 -3.16 -10.36 -12.67
CA SER A 89 -3.16 -11.67 -13.34
C SER A 89 -2.37 -12.75 -12.59
N LYS A 90 -1.36 -12.37 -11.80
CA LYS A 90 -0.58 -13.30 -10.97
C LYS A 90 -1.15 -13.48 -9.56
N HIS A 91 -1.83 -12.49 -9.01
CA HIS A 91 -2.29 -12.50 -7.61
C HIS A 91 -3.77 -12.85 -7.43
N ALA A 92 -4.58 -12.77 -8.49
CA ALA A 92 -6.03 -12.99 -8.42
C ALA A 92 -6.43 -14.32 -7.75
N HIS A 93 -5.69 -15.40 -8.01
CA HIS A 93 -5.94 -16.71 -7.43
C HIS A 93 -5.54 -16.85 -5.95
N ARG A 94 -4.89 -15.83 -5.37
CA ARG A 94 -4.32 -15.86 -4.02
C ARG A 94 -5.27 -15.27 -2.98
N SER A 95 -6.23 -14.45 -3.39
CA SER A 95 -7.28 -14.03 -2.48
C SER A 95 -8.18 -15.21 -2.13
N GLN A 96 -8.47 -15.38 -0.84
CA GLN A 96 -9.37 -16.42 -0.37
C GLN A 96 -10.73 -16.25 -1.04
N SER A 97 -11.26 -17.30 -1.65
CA SER A 97 -12.69 -17.37 -1.96
C SER A 97 -13.44 -17.20 -0.63
N GLN A 98 -14.46 -16.34 -0.58
CA GLN A 98 -15.37 -16.36 0.56
C GLN A 98 -15.85 -17.80 0.77
N HIS A 99 -16.07 -18.22 2.03
CA HIS A 99 -16.63 -19.53 2.37
C HIS A 99 -18.05 -19.67 1.80
N VAL A 100 -18.15 -19.82 0.48
CA VAL A 100 -19.38 -20.02 -0.26
C VAL A 100 -19.47 -21.52 -0.49
N PRO A 101 -20.58 -22.18 -0.09
CA PRO A 101 -20.78 -23.60 -0.36
C PRO A 101 -20.57 -23.91 -1.85
N PRO A 102 -19.94 -25.05 -2.20
CA PRO A 102 -19.59 -25.40 -3.59
C PRO A 102 -20.75 -25.34 -4.58
N GLU A 103 -21.99 -25.56 -4.13
CA GLU A 103 -23.20 -25.46 -4.96
C GLU A 103 -23.57 -24.03 -5.35
N GLU A 104 -23.33 -23.04 -4.48
CA GLU A 104 -23.65 -21.64 -4.74
C GLU A 104 -22.54 -20.92 -5.51
N ALA A 105 -21.28 -21.27 -5.23
CA ALA A 105 -20.12 -20.77 -5.97
C ALA A 105 -20.17 -21.14 -7.46
N ARG A 106 -20.73 -22.32 -7.80
CA ARG A 106 -20.93 -22.75 -9.18
C ARG A 106 -21.99 -21.96 -9.94
N LYS A 107 -22.93 -21.33 -9.23
CA LYS A 107 -24.03 -20.55 -9.84
C LYS A 107 -23.66 -19.08 -10.02
N ASN A 108 -22.65 -18.57 -9.32
CA ASN A 108 -22.22 -17.18 -9.42
C ASN A 108 -20.69 -17.06 -9.41
N ALA A 109 -20.12 -16.86 -10.60
CA ALA A 109 -18.67 -16.73 -10.78
C ALA A 109 -18.07 -15.56 -9.97
N GLU A 110 -18.82 -14.48 -9.72
CA GLU A 110 -18.36 -13.35 -8.91
C GLU A 110 -18.19 -13.71 -7.43
N LEU A 111 -19.04 -14.60 -6.89
CA LEU A 111 -18.92 -15.08 -5.50
C LEU A 111 -17.69 -15.97 -5.28
N SER A 112 -17.16 -16.58 -6.34
CA SER A 112 -15.99 -17.49 -6.26
C SER A 112 -14.64 -16.79 -6.46
N ALA A 113 -14.65 -15.55 -6.97
CA ALA A 113 -13.48 -14.86 -7.52
C ALA A 113 -12.52 -14.26 -6.46
N GLY A 114 -12.80 -14.44 -5.17
CA GLY A 114 -12.01 -13.91 -4.07
C GLY A 114 -11.99 -12.38 -4.00
N TRP A 115 -11.23 -11.81 -3.06
CA TRP A 115 -11.19 -10.35 -2.83
C TRP A 115 -10.71 -9.55 -4.05
N TRP A 116 -9.73 -10.07 -4.79
CA TRP A 116 -9.16 -9.41 -5.97
C TRP A 116 -10.02 -9.55 -7.22
N GLY A 117 -10.96 -10.50 -7.24
CA GLY A 117 -11.69 -10.85 -8.46
C GLY A 117 -10.81 -11.54 -9.51
N THR A 118 -11.40 -11.90 -10.64
CA THR A 118 -10.74 -12.64 -11.71
C THR A 118 -10.42 -11.74 -12.91
N PRO A 119 -9.14 -11.64 -13.33
CA PRO A 119 -8.76 -10.93 -14.54
C PRO A 119 -9.19 -11.75 -15.76
N SER A 120 -10.14 -11.22 -16.52
CA SER A 120 -10.71 -11.87 -17.70
C SER A 120 -11.08 -10.85 -18.77
N GLY A 121 -11.00 -11.29 -20.04
CA GLY A 121 -11.32 -10.47 -21.21
C GLY A 121 -10.09 -9.93 -21.95
N PRO A 122 -10.29 -9.02 -22.91
CA PRO A 122 -9.22 -8.36 -23.66
C PRO A 122 -8.26 -7.57 -22.76
N VAL A 123 -7.03 -7.35 -23.22
CA VAL A 123 -5.98 -6.61 -22.48
C VAL A 123 -6.46 -5.24 -21.99
N ALA A 124 -7.18 -4.48 -22.83
CA ALA A 124 -7.75 -3.19 -22.45
C ALA A 124 -8.73 -3.31 -21.26
N VAL A 125 -9.62 -4.31 -21.31
CA VAL A 125 -10.60 -4.58 -20.23
C VAL A 125 -9.90 -5.00 -18.94
N ILE A 126 -8.83 -5.81 -19.03
CA ILE A 126 -8.03 -6.20 -17.86
C ILE A 126 -7.36 -4.96 -17.25
N ASN A 127 -6.80 -4.06 -18.06
CA ASN A 127 -6.19 -2.82 -17.59
C ASN A 127 -7.21 -1.90 -16.89
N GLU A 128 -8.38 -1.70 -17.48
CA GLU A 128 -9.46 -0.90 -16.89
C GLU A 128 -9.92 -1.47 -15.55
N ARG A 129 -10.13 -2.80 -15.48
CA ARG A 129 -10.52 -3.46 -14.23
C ARG A 129 -9.42 -3.41 -13.17
N ALA A 130 -8.15 -3.51 -13.56
CA ALA A 130 -7.03 -3.34 -12.62
C ALA A 130 -7.03 -1.93 -12.00
N LEU A 131 -7.40 -0.91 -12.77
CA LEU A 131 -7.51 0.47 -12.27
C LEU A 131 -8.66 0.61 -11.25
N VAL A 132 -9.77 -0.11 -11.42
CA VAL A 132 -10.84 -0.17 -10.40
C VAL A 132 -10.29 -0.73 -9.09
N ILE A 133 -9.45 -1.78 -9.15
CA ILE A 133 -8.81 -2.35 -7.95
C ILE A 133 -7.85 -1.35 -7.30
N PHE A 134 -7.08 -0.61 -8.10
CA PHE A 134 -6.20 0.44 -7.58
C PHE A 134 -6.99 1.43 -6.72
N TRP A 135 -8.10 1.96 -7.24
CA TRP A 135 -8.92 2.91 -6.49
C TRP A 135 -9.66 2.28 -5.32
N LYS A 136 -10.11 1.02 -5.45
CA LYS A 136 -10.69 0.24 -4.34
C LYS A 136 -9.74 0.22 -3.14
N VAL A 137 -8.45 -0.07 -3.36
CA VAL A 137 -7.45 -0.09 -2.28
C VAL A 137 -7.08 1.32 -1.84
N MET A 138 -6.74 2.24 -2.76
CA MET A 138 -6.21 3.55 -2.40
C MET A 138 -7.23 4.42 -1.64
N ASN A 139 -8.51 4.33 -1.98
CA ASN A 139 -9.59 5.08 -1.32
C ASN A 139 -9.96 4.49 0.04
N ALA A 140 -9.87 3.16 0.18
CA ALA A 140 -10.18 2.46 1.44
C ALA A 140 -8.95 2.18 2.30
N ALA A 141 -7.76 2.68 1.92
CA ALA A 141 -6.54 2.37 2.64
C ALA A 141 -6.56 3.02 4.03
N THR A 142 -6.50 2.17 5.05
CA THR A 142 -6.48 2.53 6.48
C THR A 142 -5.09 2.38 7.07
N TRP A 143 -4.18 1.75 6.35
CA TRP A 143 -2.80 1.58 6.72
C TRP A 143 -1.90 1.99 5.57
N ARG A 144 -1.02 2.95 5.82
CA ARG A 144 0.04 3.36 4.88
C ARG A 144 1.35 3.28 5.62
N ASN A 145 2.32 2.53 5.12
CA ASN A 145 3.63 2.42 5.76
C ASN A 145 4.73 2.76 4.75
N LEU A 146 5.76 3.44 5.24
CA LEU A 146 6.99 3.73 4.51
C LEU A 146 8.14 3.16 5.33
N HIS A 147 8.86 2.19 4.78
CA HIS A 147 9.89 1.46 5.50
C HIS A 147 11.06 1.09 4.60
N TRP A 148 12.21 0.84 5.24
CA TRP A 148 13.41 0.37 4.55
C TRP A 148 13.46 -1.15 4.52
N LEU A 149 13.77 -1.71 3.37
CA LEU A 149 14.35 -3.05 3.26
C LEU A 149 15.88 -2.94 3.21
N PRO A 150 16.60 -4.06 3.43
CA PRO A 150 18.04 -4.11 3.20
C PRO A 150 18.43 -3.57 1.81
N HIS A 151 19.67 -3.09 1.69
CA HIS A 151 20.23 -2.51 0.46
C HIS A 151 19.56 -1.20 0.00
N GLN A 152 19.09 -0.38 0.96
CA GLN A 152 18.53 0.95 0.67
C GLN A 152 17.32 0.91 -0.28
N ILE A 153 16.50 -0.12 -0.18
CA ILE A 153 15.24 -0.19 -0.92
C ILE A 153 14.15 0.43 -0.05
N LEU A 154 13.69 1.62 -0.45
CA LEU A 154 12.57 2.28 0.20
C LEU A 154 11.26 1.67 -0.30
N VAL A 155 10.38 1.29 0.61
CA VAL A 155 9.11 0.63 0.28
C VAL A 155 7.95 1.42 0.85
N TYR A 156 7.00 1.71 -0.03
CA TYR A 156 5.69 2.24 0.33
C TYR A 156 4.63 1.16 0.19
N GLU A 157 3.81 1.00 1.20
CA GLU A 157 2.74 0.01 1.25
C GLU A 157 1.44 0.68 1.68
N ALA A 158 0.37 0.43 0.95
CA ALA A 158 -0.99 0.86 1.30
C ALA A 158 -1.90 -0.36 1.40
N ARG A 159 -2.60 -0.50 2.53
CA ARG A 159 -3.53 -1.60 2.80
C ARG A 159 -4.87 -1.09 3.28
N VAL A 160 -5.91 -1.83 2.94
CA VAL A 160 -7.23 -1.74 3.57
C VAL A 160 -7.23 -2.46 4.92
N ALA A 161 -8.29 -2.27 5.70
CA ALA A 161 -8.41 -2.80 7.06
C ALA A 161 -8.24 -4.33 7.13
N GLU A 162 -8.73 -5.05 6.13
CA GLU A 162 -8.68 -6.51 6.03
C GLU A 162 -7.28 -7.04 5.71
N GLY A 163 -6.32 -6.17 5.38
CA GLY A 163 -4.94 -6.54 5.11
C GLY A 163 -4.56 -6.67 3.63
N TYR A 164 -5.53 -6.66 2.72
CA TYR A 164 -5.25 -6.58 1.28
C TYR A 164 -4.63 -5.23 0.94
N GLY A 165 -3.67 -5.20 0.02
CA GLY A 165 -3.03 -3.95 -0.33
C GLY A 165 -2.13 -4.01 -1.55
N MET A 166 -1.33 -2.95 -1.68
CA MET A 166 -0.44 -2.71 -2.80
C MET A 166 0.89 -2.16 -2.29
N ARG A 167 1.96 -2.46 -3.02
CA ARG A 167 3.32 -2.06 -2.66
C ARG A 167 4.07 -1.44 -3.83
N TRP A 168 4.82 -0.39 -3.53
CA TRP A 168 5.75 0.27 -4.42
C TRP A 168 7.14 0.33 -3.79
N SER A 169 8.18 0.45 -4.60
CA SER A 169 9.54 0.63 -4.10
C SER A 169 10.36 1.63 -4.92
N GLN A 170 11.36 2.20 -4.28
CA GLN A 170 12.47 2.92 -4.88
C GLN A 170 13.78 2.24 -4.47
N ASP A 171 14.66 1.97 -5.44
CA ASP A 171 16.04 1.57 -5.15
C ASP A 171 16.88 2.84 -4.94
N ARG A 172 17.41 3.03 -3.73
CA ARG A 172 18.22 4.21 -3.38
C ARG A 172 19.68 3.87 -3.13
N SER A 173 20.14 2.68 -3.51
CA SER A 173 21.50 2.21 -3.26
C SER A 173 22.60 3.04 -3.93
N GLY A 174 22.27 3.76 -5.02
CA GLY A 174 23.20 4.62 -5.77
C GLY A 174 22.87 6.11 -5.79
N VAL A 175 21.88 6.57 -5.00
CA VAL A 175 21.39 7.95 -5.04
C VAL A 175 22.23 8.82 -4.11
N GLN A 176 22.79 9.92 -4.62
CA GLN A 176 23.50 10.91 -3.80
C GLN A 176 22.53 11.96 -3.26
N ALA A 177 22.95 12.72 -2.24
CA ALA A 177 22.09 13.70 -1.54
C ALA A 177 21.50 14.80 -2.44
N ASN A 178 22.11 15.06 -3.61
CA ASN A 178 21.69 16.09 -4.56
C ASN A 178 20.99 15.52 -5.80
N ASP A 179 20.86 14.19 -5.91
CA ASP A 179 20.20 13.57 -7.05
C ASP A 179 18.69 13.62 -6.87
N ASP A 180 17.96 13.76 -7.98
CA ASP A 180 16.52 13.59 -7.97
C ASP A 180 16.16 12.17 -7.49
N ALA A 181 15.13 12.06 -6.67
CA ALA A 181 14.68 10.76 -6.19
C ALA A 181 14.25 9.89 -7.38
N PRO A 182 14.66 8.60 -7.42
CA PRO A 182 14.29 7.70 -8.51
C PRO A 182 12.78 7.51 -8.59
N GLU A 183 12.24 7.12 -9.73
CA GLU A 183 10.81 6.89 -9.86
C GLU A 183 10.34 5.73 -8.96
N TRP A 184 9.09 5.83 -8.49
CA TRP A 184 8.46 4.73 -7.77
C TRP A 184 8.08 3.61 -8.74
N ILE A 185 8.37 2.37 -8.37
CA ILE A 185 8.04 1.19 -9.16
C ILE A 185 6.96 0.39 -8.43
N PHE A 186 5.86 0.07 -9.13
CA PHE A 186 4.85 -0.83 -8.59
C PHE A 186 5.39 -2.25 -8.49
N ARG A 187 5.32 -2.85 -7.30
CA ARG A 187 5.90 -4.16 -7.00
C ARG A 187 4.87 -5.28 -6.99
N GLY A 188 3.63 -4.98 -6.64
CA GLY A 188 2.54 -5.96 -6.66
C GLY A 188 1.51 -5.75 -5.57
N PHE A 189 0.60 -6.72 -5.50
CA PHE A 189 -0.42 -6.82 -4.48
C PHE A 189 0.13 -7.49 -3.23
N VAL A 190 -0.51 -7.23 -2.10
CA VAL A 190 -0.14 -7.82 -0.82
C VAL A 190 -1.37 -8.42 -0.16
N GLU A 191 -1.23 -9.65 0.32
CA GLU A 191 -2.29 -10.38 1.02
C GLU A 191 -2.29 -10.03 2.52
N PRO A 192 -3.41 -10.28 3.24
CA PRO A 192 -3.45 -10.20 4.69
C PRO A 192 -2.33 -11.01 5.35
N MET A 193 -1.83 -10.53 6.49
CA MET A 193 -0.80 -11.25 7.24
C MET A 193 -1.32 -12.63 7.67
N MET A 194 -0.55 -13.67 7.37
CA MET A 194 -0.82 -15.04 7.82
C MET A 194 0.05 -15.34 9.03
N GLU A 195 -0.58 -15.71 10.15
CA GLU A 195 0.13 -16.16 11.35
C GLU A 195 1.02 -17.36 11.03
N GLY A 196 2.29 -17.33 11.47
CA GLY A 196 3.27 -18.39 11.14
C GLY A 196 3.64 -18.47 9.65
N GLY A 197 3.26 -17.48 8.84
CA GLY A 197 3.49 -17.52 7.40
C GLY A 197 4.96 -17.75 7.03
N HIS A 198 5.89 -17.16 7.80
CA HIS A 198 7.32 -17.26 7.53
C HIS A 198 7.76 -18.72 7.53
N ASP A 199 7.22 -19.50 8.47
CA ASP A 199 7.57 -20.89 8.71
C ASP A 199 6.95 -21.84 7.66
N VAL A 200 5.87 -21.40 6.99
CA VAL A 200 5.27 -22.10 5.85
C VAL A 200 5.72 -21.54 4.50
N GLY A 201 6.75 -20.69 4.50
CA GLY A 201 7.35 -20.11 3.31
C GLY A 201 6.39 -19.19 2.57
N TRP A 202 6.09 -18.03 3.17
CA TRP A 202 5.24 -16.94 2.64
C TRP A 202 4.94 -17.11 1.15
N ARG A 203 3.73 -17.56 0.85
CA ARG A 203 3.21 -17.50 -0.51
C ARG A 203 2.85 -16.03 -0.77
N HIS A 204 3.86 -15.25 -1.16
CA HIS A 204 3.63 -13.98 -1.87
C HIS A 204 2.72 -14.25 -3.05
#